data_AF-A0AAW4BL85-F1
#
_entry.id   AF-A0AAW4BL85-F1
#
_cell.length_a   1.000
_cell.length_b   1.000
_cell.length_c   1.000
_cell.angle_alpha   90.00
_cell.angle_beta   90.00
_cell.angle_gamma   90.00
#
_symmetry.space_group_name_H-M   'P 1'
#
loop_
_entity.id
_entity.type
_entity.pdbx_description
1 polymer ?
#
loop_
_entity_poly.entity_id
_entity_poly.type
_entity_poly.pdbx_seq_one_letter_code
_entity_poly.pdbx_strand_id
1 'polypeptide(L)'
;MRLTKKMIIKAAVKSIGIRLEYIELVKFEGEYHWGGKAGAVFDEMTTYYNKLDDVPLDRWIDDLESKIASVLGTSNFEHINDYIESIDWDN
;
A
#
# COMPACT_ATOMS: atom_id res chain seq x y z
N MET A 1 7.91 -15.93 14.27
CA MET A 1 7.62 -16.21 12.84
C MET A 1 8.16 -15.03 12.05
N ARG A 2 8.91 -15.26 10.97
CA ARG A 2 9.50 -14.17 10.17
C ARG A 2 8.47 -13.65 9.16
N LEU A 3 8.25 -12.34 9.12
CA LEU A 3 7.36 -11.72 8.14
C LEU A 3 7.95 -11.83 6.73
N THR A 4 7.06 -11.96 5.75
CA THR A 4 7.41 -11.97 4.33
C THR A 4 6.52 -10.97 3.61
N LYS A 5 7.02 -10.40 2.49
CA LYS A 5 6.23 -9.50 1.63
C LYS A 5 4.88 -10.11 1.26
N LYS A 6 4.88 -11.40 0.89
CA LYS A 6 3.67 -12.14 0.50
C LYS A 6 2.64 -12.21 1.64
N MET A 7 3.08 -12.39 2.88
CA MET A 7 2.17 -12.40 4.03
C MET A 7 1.56 -11.02 4.28
N ILE A 8 2.39 -9.98 4.24
CA ILE A 8 1.96 -8.59 4.43
C ILE A 8 0.95 -8.20 3.34
N ILE A 9 1.28 -8.40 2.07
CA ILE A 9 0.40 -8.08 0.94
C ILE A 9 -0.90 -8.87 1.00
N LYS A 10 -0.85 -10.18 1.29
CA LYS A 10 -2.07 -10.99 1.39
C LYS A 10 -2.99 -10.52 2.53
N ALA A 11 -2.41 -10.10 3.65
CA ALA A 11 -3.18 -9.58 4.78
C ALA A 11 -3.81 -8.22 4.44
N ALA A 12 -3.03 -7.31 3.83
CA ALA A 12 -3.49 -6.02 3.33
C ALA A 12 -4.66 -6.14 2.34
N VAL A 13 -4.51 -6.96 1.30
CA VAL A 13 -5.58 -7.23 0.31
C VAL A 13 -6.85 -7.74 0.99
N LYS A 14 -6.71 -8.62 1.98
CA LYS A 14 -7.85 -9.16 2.73
C LYS A 14 -8.52 -8.12 3.63
N SER A 15 -7.75 -7.24 4.28
CA SER A 15 -8.28 -6.22 5.19
C SER A 15 -9.01 -5.11 4.43
N ILE A 16 -8.39 -4.63 3.35
CA ILE A 16 -8.79 -3.36 2.71
C ILE A 16 -9.59 -3.57 1.42
N GLY A 17 -9.46 -4.74 0.78
CA GLY A 17 -10.12 -5.03 -0.49
C GLY A 17 -9.44 -4.40 -1.72
N ILE A 18 -8.20 -3.90 -1.58
CA ILE A 18 -7.39 -3.49 -2.73
C ILE A 18 -7.03 -4.69 -3.59
N ARG A 19 -7.06 -4.54 -4.93
CA ARG A 19 -6.69 -5.64 -5.83
C ARG A 19 -5.20 -5.99 -5.72
N LEU A 20 -4.90 -7.28 -5.75
CA LEU A 20 -3.54 -7.79 -5.55
C LEU A 20 -2.56 -7.24 -6.60
N GLU A 21 -3.00 -7.10 -7.85
CA GLU A 21 -2.21 -6.59 -8.96
C GLU A 21 -1.88 -5.10 -8.86
N TYR A 22 -2.53 -4.35 -7.97
CA TYR A 22 -2.29 -2.92 -7.79
C TYR A 22 -1.27 -2.60 -6.71
N ILE A 23 -0.89 -3.57 -5.89
CA ILE A 23 -0.06 -3.34 -4.72
C ILE A 23 1.20 -4.20 -4.71
N GLU A 24 2.32 -3.56 -4.42
CA GLU A 24 3.60 -4.21 -4.19
C GLU A 24 4.22 -3.72 -2.88
N LEU A 25 5.14 -4.50 -2.31
CA LEU A 25 6.08 -4.02 -1.30
C LEU A 25 7.48 -3.99 -1.90
N VAL A 26 7.98 -2.81 -2.24
CA VAL A 26 9.29 -2.59 -2.90
C VAL A 26 10.35 -2.29 -1.86
N LYS A 27 11.62 -2.64 -2.14
CA LYS A 27 12.76 -2.22 -1.30
C LYS A 27 13.60 -1.20 -2.06
N PHE A 28 13.73 0.01 -1.54
CA PHE A 28 14.50 1.10 -2.13
C PHE A 28 15.39 1.74 -1.06
N GLU A 29 16.66 2.03 -1.38
CA GLU A 29 17.64 2.63 -0.45
C GLU A 29 17.77 1.99 0.96
N GLY A 30 17.41 0.71 1.09
CA GLY A 30 17.48 -0.01 2.37
C GLY A 30 16.15 -0.17 3.09
N GLU A 31 15.11 0.49 2.61
CA GLU A 31 13.80 0.64 3.24
C GLU A 31 12.70 -0.02 2.41
N TYR A 32 11.61 -0.42 3.07
CA TYR A 32 10.45 -1.03 2.44
C TYR A 32 9.34 0.00 2.26
N HIS A 33 8.75 0.02 1.06
CA HIS A 33 7.75 0.98 0.63
C HIS A 33 6.58 0.27 -0.06
N TRP A 34 5.38 0.81 0.05
CA TRP A 34 4.27 0.41 -0.82
C TRP A 34 4.53 0.90 -2.24
N GLY A 35 4.42 -0.01 -3.20
CA GLY A 35 4.63 0.22 -4.62
C GLY A 35 3.46 -0.27 -5.47
N GLY A 36 3.69 -0.37 -6.78
CA GLY A 36 2.63 -0.63 -7.75
C GLY A 36 1.75 0.60 -8.00
N LYS A 37 0.59 0.38 -8.63
CA LYS A 37 -0.38 1.46 -8.90
C LYS A 37 -0.87 2.14 -7.63
N ALA A 38 -1.05 1.37 -6.54
CA ALA A 38 -1.39 1.89 -5.22
C ALA A 38 -0.29 2.80 -4.66
N GLY A 39 0.96 2.34 -4.71
CA GLY A 39 2.10 3.15 -4.26
C GLY A 39 2.24 4.46 -5.03
N ALA A 40 1.96 4.46 -6.34
CA ALA A 40 2.06 5.64 -7.20
C ALA A 40 1.03 6.74 -6.89
N VAL A 41 -0.07 6.41 -6.21
CA VAL A 41 -1.12 7.38 -5.87
C VAL A 41 -1.02 7.93 -4.45
N PHE A 42 -0.14 7.39 -3.60
CA PHE A 42 0.00 7.86 -2.23
C PHE A 42 0.72 9.21 -2.20
N ASP A 43 0.11 10.15 -1.49
CA ASP A 43 0.55 11.53 -1.26
C ASP A 43 1.64 11.63 -0.19
N GLU A 44 1.60 10.75 0.80
CA GLU A 44 2.55 10.72 1.91
C GLU A 44 3.80 9.90 1.59
N MET A 45 4.97 10.55 1.71
CA MET A 45 6.26 9.86 1.77
C MET A 45 6.25 8.82 2.89
N THR A 46 6.48 7.60 2.44
CA THR A 46 6.59 6.31 3.13
C THR A 46 6.91 6.30 4.61
N THR A 47 6.19 5.43 5.32
CA THR A 47 6.63 4.98 6.63
C THR A 47 7.88 4.12 6.48
N TYR A 48 8.94 4.54 7.17
CA TYR A 48 10.29 4.01 7.02
C TYR A 48 10.46 2.71 7.83
N TYR A 49 10.54 1.58 7.14
CA TYR A 49 10.85 0.28 7.76
C TYR A 49 12.03 -0.39 7.05
N ASN A 50 13.15 -0.61 7.77
CA ASN A 50 14.37 -1.18 7.20
C ASN A 50 14.24 -2.70 6.99
N LYS A 51 13.48 -3.36 7.87
CA LYS A 51 13.17 -4.78 7.85
C LYS A 51 11.68 -4.96 7.99
N LEU A 52 11.17 -6.03 7.38
CA LEU A 52 9.75 -6.40 7.49
C LEU A 52 9.33 -6.63 8.95
N ASP A 53 10.24 -7.16 9.77
CA ASP A 53 10.01 -7.47 11.18
C ASP A 53 10.30 -6.29 12.12
N ASP A 54 10.64 -5.09 11.60
CA ASP A 54 10.80 -3.89 12.45
C ASP A 54 9.47 -3.48 13.11
N VAL A 55 8.34 -3.89 12.51
CA VAL A 55 6.99 -3.70 13.04
C VAL A 55 6.14 -4.97 12.89
N PRO A 56 5.10 -5.15 13.72
CA PRO A 56 4.17 -6.26 13.57
C PRO A 56 3.36 -6.17 12.27
N LEU A 57 2.75 -7.29 11.86
CA LEU A 57 1.91 -7.37 10.66
C LEU A 57 0.80 -6.32 10.65
N ASP A 58 0.11 -6.15 11.78
CA ASP A 58 -1.01 -5.22 11.90
C ASP A 58 -0.58 -3.78 11.61
N ARG A 59 0.64 -3.41 11.99
CA ARG A 59 1.17 -2.07 11.72
C ARG A 59 1.38 -1.81 10.22
N TRP A 60 1.67 -2.83 9.42
CA TRP A 60 1.70 -2.71 7.96
C TRP A 60 0.30 -2.49 7.38
N ILE A 61 -0.71 -3.15 7.94
CA ILE A 61 -2.10 -3.02 7.51
C ILE A 61 -2.60 -1.61 7.82
N ASP A 62 -2.42 -1.16 9.08
CA ASP A 62 -2.77 0.19 9.54
C ASP A 62 -2.13 1.29 8.67
N ASP A 63 -0.85 1.11 8.30
CA ASP A 63 -0.12 2.04 7.46
C ASP A 63 -0.76 2.18 6.07
N LEU A 64 -1.09 1.06 5.44
CA LEU A 64 -1.74 1.06 4.14
C LEU A 64 -3.16 1.62 4.20
N GLU A 65 -3.92 1.27 5.26
CA GLU A 65 -5.27 1.81 5.50
C GLU A 65 -5.23 3.33 5.63
N SER A 66 -4.28 3.87 6.38
CA SER A 66 -4.08 5.31 6.53
C SER A 66 -3.78 6.00 5.20
N LYS A 67 -2.89 5.41 4.38
CA LYS A 67 -2.54 5.96 3.06
C LYS A 67 -3.71 5.95 2.09
N ILE A 68 -4.47 4.86 2.07
CA ILE A 68 -5.69 4.76 1.27
C ILE A 68 -6.74 5.78 1.74
N ALA A 69 -6.92 5.94 3.05
CA ALA A 69 -7.83 6.94 3.60
C ALA A 69 -7.43 8.37 3.22
N SER A 70 -6.13 8.69 3.18
CA SER A 70 -5.64 10.00 2.74
C SER A 70 -5.98 10.27 1.27
N VAL A 71 -5.66 9.32 0.39
CA VAL A 71 -5.99 9.41 -1.04
C VAL A 71 -7.49 9.55 -1.24
N LEU A 72 -8.28 8.70 -0.60
CA LEU A 72 -9.74 8.73 -0.77
C LEU A 72 -10.36 10.00 -0.20
N GLY A 73 -9.85 10.52 0.92
CA GLY A 73 -10.33 11.75 1.55
C GLY A 73 -10.11 13.01 0.72
N THR A 74 -9.22 12.97 -0.27
CA THR A 74 -8.99 14.07 -1.23
C THR A 74 -9.53 13.75 -2.63
N SER A 75 -10.09 12.56 -2.83
CA SER A 75 -10.68 12.11 -4.09
C SER A 75 -12.22 12.19 -4.06
N ASN A 76 -12.87 11.98 -5.21
CA ASN A 76 -14.33 11.80 -5.30
C ASN A 76 -14.75 10.31 -5.31
N PHE A 77 -13.87 9.40 -4.86
CA PHE A 77 -14.08 7.96 -4.92
C PHE A 77 -14.27 7.37 -3.53
N GLU A 78 -15.14 6.36 -3.41
CA GLU A 78 -15.34 5.60 -2.17
C GLU A 78 -14.38 4.40 -2.06
N HIS A 79 -13.84 3.91 -3.19
CA HIS A 79 -12.98 2.75 -3.26
C HIS A 79 -11.68 3.06 -4.01
N ILE A 80 -10.56 2.62 -3.44
CA ILE A 80 -9.22 2.89 -4.01
C ILE A 80 -9.02 2.25 -5.38
N ASN A 81 -9.64 1.10 -5.63
CA ASN A 81 -9.54 0.42 -6.92
C ASN A 81 -10.16 1.27 -8.04
N ASP A 82 -11.30 1.90 -7.78
CA ASP A 82 -11.99 2.75 -8.76
C ASP A 82 -11.19 4.02 -9.05
N TYR A 83 -10.57 4.59 -8.01
CA TYR A 83 -9.64 5.70 -8.17
C TYR A 83 -8.44 5.32 -9.05
N ILE A 84 -7.79 4.19 -8.77
CA ILE A 84 -6.66 3.67 -9.55
C ILE A 84 -7.05 3.41 -11.02
N GLU A 85 -8.25 2.88 -11.27
CA GLU A 85 -8.76 2.63 -12.62
C GLU A 85 -9.11 3.91 -13.38
N SER A 86 -9.37 5.01 -12.67
CA SER A 86 -9.67 6.30 -13.28
C SER A 86 -8.45 7.03 -13.86
N ILE A 87 -7.24 6.61 -13.49
CA ILE A 87 -5.98 7.19 -13.95
C ILE A 87 -5.60 6.60 -15.32
N ASP A 88 -5.24 7.48 -16.26
CA ASP A 88 -4.58 7.08 -17.50
C ASP A 88 -3.11 6.79 -17.21
N TRP A 89 -2.73 5.51 -17.23
CA TRP A 89 -1.39 5.04 -16.87
C TRP A 89 -0.40 5.02 -18.05
N ASP A 90 -0.90 5.16 -19.28
CA ASP A 90 -0.10 5.06 -20.51
C ASP A 90 0.27 6.44 -21.09
N ASN A 91 -0.23 7.53 -20.51
CA ASN A 91 0.09 8.93 -20.84
C ASN A 91 0.93 9.59 -19.74
#